data_AF-A0A3N7CSW2-F1
#
_entry.id   AF-A0A3N7CSW2-F1
#
_cell.length_a   1.000
_cell.length_b   1.000
_cell.length_c   1.000
_cell.angle_alpha   90.00
_cell.angle_beta   90.00
_cell.angle_gamma   90.00
#
_symmetry.space_group_name_H-M   'P 1'
#
loop_
_entity.id
_entity.type
_entity.pdbx_description
1 polymer ?
#
loop_
_entity_poly.entity_id
_entity_poly.type
_entity_poly.pdbx_seq_one_letter_code
_entity_poly.pdbx_strand_id
1 'polypeptide(L)'
;MFSDKRILVAAILSGIYFVILFIGVPAMLNSNFLNGFLELFTIPMIILQGSILASAAYRLIRKESRNSLQMIISGALSMGIIVSFFFIS
;
A
#
# COMPACT_ATOMS: atom_id res chain seq x y z
N MET A 1 -5.97 -16.59 12.88
CA MET A 1 -7.16 -16.09 12.16
C MET A 1 -7.32 -14.57 12.20
N PHE A 2 -7.15 -13.90 13.35
CA PHE A 2 -7.28 -12.43 13.44
C PHE A 2 -6.17 -11.65 12.71
N SER A 3 -4.96 -12.20 12.64
CA SER A 3 -3.82 -11.50 12.05
C SER A 3 -3.93 -11.33 10.53
N ASP A 4 -4.40 -12.33 9.79
CA ASP A 4 -4.45 -12.27 8.33
C ASP A 4 -5.57 -11.34 7.84
N LYS A 5 -6.69 -11.30 8.59
CA LYS A 5 -7.76 -10.31 8.37
C LYS A 5 -7.26 -8.87 8.59
N ARG A 6 -6.42 -8.64 9.60
CA ARG A 6 -5.84 -7.31 9.86
C ARG A 6 -4.90 -6.86 8.75
N ILE A 7 -4.09 -7.77 8.20
CA ILE A 7 -3.20 -7.48 7.06
C ILE A 7 -4.02 -7.09 5.82
N LEU A 8 -5.10 -7.84 5.53
CA LEU A 8 -5.99 -7.52 4.43
C LEU A 8 -6.69 -6.17 4.61
N VAL A 9 -7.22 -5.89 5.81
CA VAL A 9 -7.85 -4.60 6.12
C VAL A 9 -6.85 -3.45 5.99
N ALA A 10 -5.61 -3.62 6.44
CA ALA A 10 -4.55 -2.63 6.28
C ALA A 10 -4.22 -2.38 4.79
N ALA A 11 -4.16 -3.44 3.97
CA ALA A 11 -3.94 -3.32 2.53
C ALA A 11 -5.09 -2.56 1.84
N ILE A 12 -6.34 -2.85 2.19
CA ILE A 12 -7.52 -2.16 1.62
C ILE A 12 -7.55 -0.69 2.06
N LEU A 13 -7.40 -0.42 3.35
CA LEU A 13 -7.43 0.95 3.88
C LEU A 13 -6.31 1.81 3.30
N SER A 14 -5.11 1.26 3.19
CA SER A 14 -3.98 1.98 2.58
C SER A 14 -4.20 2.24 1.09
N GLY A 15 -4.84 1.31 0.35
CA GLY A 15 -5.24 1.54 -1.04
C GLY A 15 -6.28 2.65 -1.19
N ILE A 16 -7.31 2.67 -0.35
CA ILE A 16 -8.32 3.74 -0.35
C ILE A 16 -7.66 5.09 -0.04
N TYR A 17 -6.78 5.13 0.98
CA TYR A 17 -6.06 6.33 1.36
C TYR A 17 -5.16 6.87 0.23
N PHE A 18 -4.47 5.97 -0.47
CA PHE A 18 -3.68 6.31 -1.66
C PHE A 18 -4.53 6.97 -2.75
N VAL A 19 -5.68 6.37 -3.08
CA VAL A 19 -6.59 6.92 -4.10
C VAL A 19 -7.11 8.31 -3.71
N ILE A 20 -7.48 8.51 -2.44
CA ILE A 20 -7.96 9.82 -1.96
C ILE A 20 -6.86 10.88 -2.07
N LEU A 21 -5.63 10.55 -1.65
CA LEU A 21 -4.48 11.46 -1.76
C LEU A 21 -4.22 11.86 -3.22
N PHE A 22 -4.20 10.91 -4.15
CA PHE A 22 -3.87 11.20 -5.55
C PHE A 22 -5.02 11.78 -6.37
N ILE A 23 -6.28 11.63 -5.96
CA ILE A 23 -7.40 12.34 -6.58
C ILE A 23 -7.49 13.79 -6.08
N GLY A 24 -7.25 14.03 -4.77
CA GLY A 24 -7.48 15.33 -4.14
C GLY A 24 -6.31 16.31 -4.20
N VAL A 25 -5.07 15.82 -4.11
CA VAL A 25 -3.89 16.67 -3.91
C VAL A 25 -3.40 17.34 -5.21
N PRO A 26 -3.37 16.68 -6.39
CA PRO A 26 -2.89 17.31 -7.63
C PRO A 26 -3.77 18.47 -8.13
N ALA A 27 -5.06 18.47 -7.80
CA ALA A 27 -5.99 19.49 -8.27
C ALA A 27 -5.92 20.83 -7.50
N MET A 28 -5.28 20.86 -6.32
CA MET A 28 -5.38 21.97 -5.38
C MET A 28 -4.08 22.74 -5.12
N LEU A 29 -2.92 22.31 -5.65
CA LEU A 29 -1.62 22.87 -5.28
C LEU A 29 -0.78 23.37 -6.46
N ASN A 30 -0.09 24.49 -6.24
CA ASN A 30 1.00 24.98 -7.08
C ASN A 30 2.09 23.90 -7.21
N SER A 31 2.66 23.70 -8.40
CA SER A 31 3.50 22.55 -8.76
C SER A 31 4.67 22.30 -7.80
N ASN A 32 5.25 23.35 -7.21
CA ASN A 32 6.34 23.25 -6.24
C ASN A 32 5.88 22.74 -4.85
N PHE A 33 4.68 23.10 -4.41
CA PHE A 33 4.10 22.57 -3.17
C PHE A 33 3.60 21.15 -3.36
N LEU A 34 3.09 20.84 -4.55
CA LEU A 34 2.64 19.51 -4.91
C LEU A 34 3.75 18.47 -4.77
N ASN A 35 4.94 18.74 -5.31
CA ASN A 35 6.06 17.80 -5.25
C ASN A 35 6.56 17.55 -3.82
N GLY A 36 6.72 18.60 -3.01
CA GLY A 36 7.15 18.44 -1.61
C GLY A 36 6.10 17.71 -0.75
N PHE A 37 4.82 17.95 -1.00
CA PHE A 37 3.74 17.23 -0.32
C PHE A 37 3.71 15.77 -0.76
N LEU A 38 3.79 15.50 -2.07
CA LEU A 38 3.84 14.14 -2.60
C LEU A 38 5.01 13.34 -2.02
N GLU A 39 6.21 13.91 -1.93
CA GLU A 39 7.35 13.22 -1.30
C GLU A 39 7.11 12.87 0.17
N LEU A 40 6.54 13.80 0.95
CA LEU A 40 6.21 13.61 2.36
C LEU A 40 5.24 12.45 2.61
N PHE A 41 4.27 12.22 1.72
CA PHE A 41 3.30 11.11 1.84
C PHE A 41 3.75 9.83 1.14
N THR A 42 4.56 9.94 0.09
CA THR A 42 5.02 8.79 -0.71
C THR A 42 5.98 7.92 0.09
N ILE A 43 6.95 8.51 0.80
CA ILE A 43 7.95 7.72 1.55
C ILE A 43 7.30 6.85 2.64
N PRO A 44 6.44 7.37 3.54
CA PRO A 44 5.75 6.55 4.53
C PRO A 44 4.86 5.46 3.91
N MET A 45 4.21 5.77 2.78
CA MET A 45 3.34 4.81 2.10
C MET A 45 4.13 3.66 1.48
N ILE A 46 5.27 3.94 0.85
CA ILE A 46 6.15 2.89 0.32
C ILE A 46 6.63 1.96 1.44
N ILE A 47 7.00 2.51 2.60
CA ILE A 47 7.42 1.72 3.77
C ILE A 47 6.27 0.84 4.28
N LEU A 48 5.05 1.39 4.37
CA LEU A 48 3.86 0.66 4.80
C LEU A 48 3.55 -0.50 3.84
N GLN A 49 3.56 -0.24 2.52
CA GLN A 49 3.31 -1.26 1.51
C GLN A 49 4.39 -2.35 1.53
N GLY A 50 5.66 -1.96 1.59
CA GLY A 50 6.77 -2.91 1.72
C GLY A 50 6.63 -3.82 2.94
N SER A 51 6.15 -3.28 4.07
CA SER A 51 5.91 -4.04 5.31
C SER A 51 4.75 -5.05 5.16
N ILE A 52 3.66 -4.66 4.49
CA ILE A 52 2.53 -5.55 4.18
C ILE A 52 2.99 -6.68 3.26
N LEU A 53 3.77 -6.34 2.23
CA LEU A 53 4.31 -7.29 1.27
C LEU A 53 5.25 -8.31 1.93
N ALA A 54 6.19 -7.84 2.74
CA ALA A 54 7.13 -8.68 3.47
C ALA A 54 6.42 -9.61 4.44
N SER A 55 5.38 -9.11 5.14
CA SER A 55 4.57 -9.93 6.05
C SER A 55 3.80 -11.02 5.32
N ALA A 56 3.16 -10.67 4.18
CA ALA A 56 2.44 -11.63 3.35
C ALA A 56 3.37 -12.70 2.77
N ALA A 57 4.54 -12.30 2.23
CA ALA A 57 5.53 -13.21 1.67
C ALA A 57 6.11 -14.16 2.73
N TYR A 58 6.50 -13.65 3.89
CA TYR A 58 7.05 -14.44 4.99
C TYR A 58 6.10 -15.57 5.42
N ARG A 59 4.81 -15.22 5.61
CA ARG A 59 3.79 -16.18 6.05
C ARG A 59 3.38 -17.16 4.94
N LEU A 60 3.46 -16.75 3.67
CA LEU A 60 3.28 -17.64 2.51
C LEU A 60 4.40 -18.69 2.42
N ILE A 61 5.66 -18.25 2.59
CA ILE A 61 6.84 -19.14 2.53
C ILE A 61 6.80 -20.15 3.68
N ARG A 62 6.44 -19.74 4.89
CA ARG A 62 6.29 -20.65 6.04
C ARG A 62 5.09 -21.59 5.96
N LYS A 63 4.22 -21.47 4.93
CA LYS A 63 2.91 -22.16 4.86
C LYS A 63 2.09 -22.03 6.14
N GLU A 64 2.30 -20.94 6.89
CA GLU A 64 1.71 -20.75 8.22
C GLU A 64 0.23 -20.34 8.13
N SER A 65 -0.20 -19.95 6.94
CA SER A 65 -1.53 -19.42 6.67
C SER A 65 -2.48 -20.48 6.12
N ARG A 66 -3.55 -20.78 6.87
CA ARG A 66 -4.76 -21.45 6.33
C ARG A 66 -5.51 -20.58 5.29
N ASN A 67 -5.27 -19.27 5.28
CA ASN A 67 -5.95 -18.29 4.42
C ASN A 67 -5.02 -17.71 3.34
N SER A 68 -4.28 -18.56 2.61
CA SER A 68 -3.29 -18.12 1.61
C SER A 68 -3.85 -17.12 0.59
N LEU A 69 -5.12 -17.27 0.21
CA LEU A 69 -5.79 -16.35 -0.72
C LEU A 69 -5.84 -14.90 -0.19
N GLN A 70 -6.11 -14.70 1.10
CA GLN A 70 -6.18 -13.36 1.69
C GLN A 70 -4.80 -12.68 1.68
N MET A 71 -3.72 -13.44 1.92
CA MET A 71 -2.37 -12.89 1.89
C MET A 71 -1.89 -12.60 0.46
N ILE A 72 -2.26 -13.44 -0.51
CA ILE A 72 -2.00 -13.18 -1.92
C ILE A 72 -2.69 -11.90 -2.35
N ILE A 73 -3.97 -11.71 -2.00
CA ILE A 73 -4.72 -10.47 -2.30
C ILE A 73 -4.07 -9.26 -1.62
N SER A 74 -3.67 -9.38 -0.36
CA SER A 74 -3.01 -8.29 0.38
C SER A 74 -1.68 -7.89 -0.28
N GLY A 75 -0.88 -8.88 -0.67
CA GLY A 75 0.37 -8.67 -1.39
C GLY A 75 0.15 -8.06 -2.77
N ALA A 76 -0.83 -8.54 -3.54
CA ALA A 76 -1.15 -8.01 -4.86
C ALA A 76 -1.62 -6.55 -4.80
N LEU A 77 -2.49 -6.20 -3.84
CA LEU A 77 -2.92 -4.82 -3.61
C LEU A 77 -1.74 -3.91 -3.27
N SER A 78 -0.89 -4.36 -2.36
CA SER A 78 0.27 -3.61 -1.91
C SER A 78 1.29 -3.39 -3.03
N MET A 79 1.54 -4.42 -3.83
CA MET A 79 2.39 -4.34 -5.02
C MET A 79 1.82 -3.40 -6.08
N GLY A 80 0.50 -3.45 -6.29
CA GLY A 80 -0.19 -2.52 -7.19
C GLY A 80 0.03 -1.07 -6.79
N ILE A 81 -0.09 -0.76 -5.50
CA ILE A 81 0.14 0.61 -4.97
C ILE A 81 1.59 1.04 -5.17
N ILE A 82 2.57 0.16 -4.89
CA ILE A 82 4.00 0.46 -5.11
C ILE A 82 4.27 0.76 -6.59
N VAL A 83 3.73 -0.06 -7.50
CA VAL A 83 3.88 0.15 -8.94
C VAL A 83 3.23 1.47 -9.36
N SER A 84 2.05 1.80 -8.83
CA SER A 84 1.40 3.09 -9.10
C SER A 84 2.25 4.28 -8.69
N PHE A 85 3.03 4.21 -7.60
CA PHE A 85 3.96 5.29 -7.25
C PHE A 85 5.00 5.57 -8.35
N PHE A 86 5.53 4.53 -9.00
CA PHE A 86 6.50 4.69 -10.09
C PHE A 86 5.90 5.25 -11.39
N PHE A 87 4.59 5.14 -11.59
CA PHE A 87 3.91 5.71 -12.76
C PHE A 87 3.44 7.15 -12.53
N ILE A 88 3.37 7.59 -11.27
CA ILE A 88 2.96 8.96 -10.92
C ILE A 88 4.17 9.88 -10.70
N SER A 89 5.36 9.34 -10.39
CA SER A 89 6.64 10.07 -10.43
C SER A 89 7.12 10.31 -11.86
#